data_AF-D3FYG3-F1
#
_entry.id   AF-D3FYG3-F1
#
_cell.length_a   1.000
_cell.length_b   1.000
_cell.length_c   1.000
_cell.angle_alpha   90.00
_cell.angle_beta   90.00
_cell.angle_gamma   90.00
#
_symmetry.space_group_name_H-M   'P 1'
#
loop_
_entity.id
_entity.type
_entity.pdbx_description
1 polymer ?
#
loop_
_entity_poly.entity_id
_entity_poly.type
_entity_poly.pdbx_seq_one_letter_code
_entity_poly.pdbx_strand_id
1 'polypeptide(L)'
;MNYKFTDPSTHLDFGFGVSASNFHDTANFMWENNPSRKTTGLLPNLYMYRHSIELYLKSLIVIIHKKLKIDYKDGEVSYNSNMPYVLVKQNEWKKITSCHYISALYRYFEQLIIEHEESLHKQASMKLSKIINPDNQRIVDHIKQYDDKSTYFRYSDLSNSDSNQNSRESEKHYNKKVEVQDLEEHIPMEKPSTFFVVVNPESGEPIEAHKSVKEMPLNKLAADLKSLTEYLSSIHAMFRMALCDGY
;
A
#
# COMPACT_ATOMS: atom_id res chain seq x y z
N MET A 1 1.90 25.39 12.33
CA MET A 1 1.30 24.73 13.52
C MET A 1 1.54 23.22 13.41
N ASN A 2 2.02 22.54 14.45
CA ASN A 2 2.21 21.10 14.41
C ASN A 2 0.86 20.39 14.53
N TYR A 3 0.26 20.08 13.38
CA TYR A 3 -1.13 19.60 13.31
C TYR A 3 -1.30 18.22 13.92
N LYS A 4 -0.20 17.48 14.11
CA LYS A 4 -0.24 16.16 14.76
C LYS A 4 -0.74 16.22 16.21
N PHE A 5 -0.68 17.39 16.85
CA PHE A 5 -1.19 17.60 18.22
C PHE A 5 -2.63 18.10 18.28
N THR A 6 -3.29 18.31 17.15
CA THR A 6 -4.70 18.73 17.11
C THR A 6 -5.61 17.57 16.73
N ASP A 7 -6.89 17.66 17.10
CA ASP A 7 -7.91 16.66 16.77
C ASP A 7 -7.94 16.41 15.25
N PRO A 8 -7.85 15.15 14.77
CA PRO A 8 -7.90 14.81 13.34
C PRO A 8 -9.11 15.37 12.59
N SER A 9 -10.25 15.56 13.27
CA SER A 9 -11.46 16.18 12.69
C SER A 9 -11.27 17.65 12.32
N THR A 10 -10.29 18.34 12.93
CA THR A 10 -9.93 19.73 12.63
C THR A 10 -8.94 19.85 11.48
N HIS A 11 -8.37 18.72 11.04
CA HIS A 11 -7.37 18.73 9.98
C HIS A 11 -8.03 18.99 8.63
N LEU A 12 -7.36 19.80 7.81
CA LEU A 12 -7.82 20.15 6.47
C LEU A 12 -8.09 18.91 5.60
N ASP A 13 -7.32 17.85 5.81
CA ASP A 13 -7.36 16.57 5.13
C ASP A 13 -8.07 15.46 5.93
N PHE A 14 -8.91 15.83 6.90
CA PHE A 14 -9.73 14.90 7.69
C PHE A 14 -8.94 13.82 8.44
N GLY A 15 -7.68 14.12 8.79
CA GLY A 15 -6.82 13.22 9.53
C GLY A 15 -6.15 12.13 8.69
N PHE A 16 -6.28 12.15 7.35
CA PHE A 16 -5.64 11.17 6.49
C PHE A 16 -4.11 11.18 6.64
N GLY A 17 -3.47 12.37 6.64
CA GLY A 17 -2.01 12.50 6.70
C GLY A 17 -1.39 12.08 8.03
N VAL A 18 -2.04 12.41 9.15
CA VAL A 18 -1.57 11.96 10.47
C VAL A 18 -1.72 10.44 10.60
N SER A 19 -2.84 9.88 10.13
CA SER A 19 -3.07 8.44 10.14
C SER A 19 -2.07 7.71 9.25
N ALA A 20 -1.78 8.25 8.05
CA ALA A 20 -0.75 7.73 7.16
C ALA A 20 0.61 7.66 7.86
N SER A 21 1.00 8.75 8.54
CA SER A 21 2.26 8.82 9.27
C SER A 21 2.33 7.77 10.38
N ASN A 22 1.24 7.56 11.14
CA ASN A 22 1.20 6.53 12.18
C ASN A 22 1.35 5.12 11.61
N PHE A 23 0.69 4.82 10.48
CA PHE A 23 0.87 3.53 9.78
C PHE A 23 2.30 3.36 9.25
N HIS A 24 2.88 4.42 8.69
CA HIS A 24 4.27 4.41 8.21
C HIS A 24 5.27 4.14 9.34
N ASP A 25 5.17 4.88 10.44
CA ASP A 25 6.05 4.74 11.60
C ASP A 25 5.93 3.35 12.22
N THR A 26 4.71 2.83 12.32
CA THR A 26 4.45 1.46 12.80
C THR A 26 5.04 0.42 11.84
N ALA A 27 4.89 0.61 10.52
CA ALA A 27 5.45 -0.28 9.52
C ALA A 27 6.99 -0.32 9.59
N ASN A 28 7.63 0.85 9.74
CA ASN A 28 9.08 0.94 9.93
C ASN A 28 9.53 0.25 11.22
N PHE A 29 8.84 0.49 12.33
CA PHE A 29 9.15 -0.19 13.58
C PHE A 29 9.07 -1.71 13.42
N MET A 30 7.99 -2.23 12.81
CA MET A 30 7.83 -3.65 12.56
C MET A 30 8.84 -4.19 11.54
N TRP A 31 9.22 -3.40 10.54
CA TRP A 31 10.24 -3.80 9.57
C TRP A 31 11.60 -3.99 10.23
N GLU A 32 11.99 -3.09 11.13
CA GLU A 32 13.30 -3.19 11.79
C GLU A 32 13.32 -4.24 12.92
N ASN A 33 12.21 -4.37 13.67
CA ASN A 33 12.20 -5.12 14.92
C ASN A 33 11.51 -6.50 14.86
N ASN A 34 10.72 -6.82 13.82
CA ASN A 34 10.04 -8.10 13.75
C ASN A 34 10.98 -9.22 13.25
N PRO A 35 11.29 -10.26 14.05
CA PRO A 35 12.12 -11.37 13.61
C PRO A 35 11.50 -12.15 12.44
N SER A 36 10.16 -12.13 12.32
CA SER A 36 9.40 -12.79 11.25
C SER A 36 9.14 -11.89 10.04
N ARG A 37 9.83 -10.75 9.90
CA ARG A 37 9.59 -9.77 8.81
C ARG A 37 9.74 -10.32 7.39
N LYS A 38 10.42 -11.45 7.20
CA LYS A 38 10.58 -12.12 5.90
C LYS A 38 9.65 -13.33 5.70
N THR A 39 8.88 -13.67 6.72
CA THR A 39 8.04 -14.86 6.80
C THR A 39 6.62 -14.43 7.12
N THR A 40 5.97 -15.03 8.12
CA THR A 40 4.58 -14.73 8.52
C THR A 40 4.35 -13.26 8.90
N GLY A 41 5.38 -12.56 9.36
CA GLY A 41 5.32 -11.14 9.69
C GLY A 41 5.39 -10.19 8.48
N LEU A 42 5.71 -10.69 7.28
CA LEU A 42 5.87 -9.85 6.09
C LEU A 42 4.53 -9.25 5.64
N LEU A 43 3.50 -10.08 5.45
CA LEU A 43 2.22 -9.64 4.85
C LEU A 43 1.51 -8.54 5.67
N PRO A 44 1.39 -8.65 7.02
CA PRO A 44 0.85 -7.55 7.83
C PRO A 44 1.66 -6.26 7.69
N ASN A 45 2.98 -6.36 7.55
CA ASN A 45 3.83 -5.19 7.38
C ASN A 45 3.61 -4.53 6.01
N LEU A 46 3.50 -5.33 4.95
CA LEU A 46 3.15 -4.85 3.62
C LEU A 46 1.78 -4.16 3.60
N TYR A 47 0.80 -4.68 4.34
CA TYR A 47 -0.50 -4.04 4.51
C TYR A 47 -0.37 -2.64 5.10
N MET A 48 0.45 -2.45 6.14
CA MET A 48 0.64 -1.14 6.77
C MET A 48 1.29 -0.12 5.81
N TYR A 49 2.36 -0.48 5.11
CA TYR A 49 2.94 0.39 4.08
C TYR A 49 1.93 0.75 2.98
N ARG A 50 1.24 -0.26 2.46
CA ARG A 50 0.21 -0.10 1.43
C ARG A 50 -0.93 0.82 1.89
N HIS A 51 -1.35 0.72 3.14
CA HIS A 51 -2.40 1.57 3.69
C HIS A 51 -1.90 3.00 3.94
N SER A 52 -0.65 3.15 4.40
CA SER A 52 0.00 4.45 4.50
C SER A 52 0.07 5.19 3.16
N ILE A 53 0.45 4.50 2.07
CA ILE A 53 0.46 5.07 0.71
C ILE A 53 -0.92 5.61 0.32
N GLU A 54 -1.97 4.81 0.50
CA GLU A 54 -3.34 5.23 0.22
C GLU A 54 -3.70 6.50 1.00
N LEU A 55 -3.44 6.52 2.31
CA LEU A 55 -3.80 7.65 3.16
C LEU A 55 -3.00 8.92 2.82
N TYR A 56 -1.71 8.80 2.50
CA TYR A 56 -0.92 9.95 2.03
C TYR A 56 -1.49 10.53 0.73
N LEU A 57 -1.81 9.68 -0.25
CA LEU A 57 -2.39 10.14 -1.51
C LEU A 57 -3.74 10.82 -1.31
N LYS A 58 -4.61 10.23 -0.49
CA LYS A 58 -5.90 10.85 -0.13
C LYS A 58 -5.70 12.21 0.52
N SER A 59 -4.76 12.32 1.46
CA SER A 59 -4.42 13.57 2.11
C SER A 59 -3.94 14.63 1.11
N LEU A 60 -2.97 14.27 0.25
CA LEU A 60 -2.41 15.17 -0.76
C LEU A 60 -3.47 15.69 -1.73
N ILE A 61 -4.35 14.82 -2.22
CA ILE A 61 -5.48 15.21 -3.09
C ILE A 61 -6.37 16.23 -2.38
N VAL A 62 -6.77 15.97 -1.13
CA VAL A 62 -7.63 16.90 -0.37
C VAL A 62 -6.93 18.24 -0.13
N ILE A 63 -5.63 18.23 0.19
CA ILE A 63 -4.83 19.44 0.37
C ILE A 63 -4.87 20.30 -0.89
N ILE A 64 -4.60 19.71 -2.07
CA ILE A 64 -4.60 20.45 -3.35
C ILE A 64 -5.96 21.08 -3.61
N HIS A 65 -7.05 20.29 -3.55
CA HIS A 65 -8.39 20.80 -3.80
C HIS A 65 -8.75 21.97 -2.88
N LYS A 66 -8.52 21.83 -1.57
CA LYS A 66 -8.88 22.88 -0.61
C LYS A 66 -8.01 24.13 -0.72
N LYS A 67 -6.71 23.98 -0.99
CA LYS A 67 -5.77 25.12 -1.08
C LYS A 67 -5.87 25.89 -2.39
N LEU A 68 -6.23 25.20 -3.46
CA LEU A 68 -6.48 25.83 -4.76
C LEU A 68 -7.95 26.16 -5.02
N LYS A 69 -8.85 25.77 -4.11
CA LYS A 69 -10.31 25.94 -4.24
C LYS A 69 -10.88 25.27 -5.50
N ILE A 70 -10.40 24.07 -5.81
CA ILE A 70 -10.84 23.28 -6.97
C ILE A 70 -12.02 22.42 -6.55
N ASP A 71 -13.17 22.66 -7.16
CA ASP A 71 -14.36 21.84 -6.94
C ASP A 71 -14.17 20.42 -7.51
N TYR A 72 -14.80 19.44 -6.88
CA TYR A 72 -14.84 18.07 -7.35
C TYR A 72 -15.99 17.87 -8.35
N LYS A 73 -15.98 16.73 -9.06
CA LYS A 73 -17.07 16.35 -9.98
C LYS A 73 -17.38 17.47 -10.98
N ASP A 74 -16.33 18.03 -11.57
CA ASP A 74 -16.45 19.06 -12.61
C ASP A 74 -17.30 20.28 -12.18
N GLY A 75 -17.21 20.64 -10.89
CA GLY A 75 -17.93 21.78 -10.29
C GLY A 75 -19.19 21.41 -9.52
N GLU A 76 -19.67 20.15 -9.58
CA GLU A 76 -20.90 19.75 -8.89
C GLU A 76 -20.75 19.67 -7.37
N VAL A 77 -19.53 19.45 -6.86
CA VAL A 77 -19.27 19.31 -5.42
C VAL A 77 -18.18 20.28 -5.00
N SER A 78 -18.51 21.18 -4.07
CA SER A 78 -17.57 22.20 -3.61
C SER A 78 -16.26 21.62 -3.06
N TYR A 79 -15.14 22.30 -3.32
CA TYR A 79 -13.82 22.02 -2.74
C TYR A 79 -13.84 21.94 -1.20
N ASN A 80 -14.79 22.62 -0.55
CA ASN A 80 -14.92 22.64 0.90
C ASN A 80 -15.87 21.56 1.46
N SER A 81 -16.38 20.68 0.61
CA SER A 81 -17.19 19.54 1.03
C SER A 81 -16.48 18.68 2.08
N ASN A 82 -17.24 18.17 3.06
CA ASN A 82 -16.79 17.13 3.98
C ASN A 82 -16.78 15.73 3.36
N MET A 83 -17.22 15.61 2.10
CA MET A 83 -17.24 14.41 1.30
C MET A 83 -16.36 14.62 0.06
N PRO A 84 -15.02 14.59 0.20
CA PRO A 84 -14.10 14.71 -0.93
C PRO A 84 -14.21 13.52 -1.90
N TYR A 85 -13.90 13.78 -3.17
CA TYR A 85 -13.93 12.79 -4.25
C TYR A 85 -12.58 12.67 -4.95
N VAL A 86 -12.43 11.58 -5.71
CA VAL A 86 -11.30 11.30 -6.58
C VAL A 86 -11.80 10.89 -7.96
N LEU A 87 -11.15 11.37 -9.01
CA LEU A 87 -11.40 10.95 -10.39
C LEU A 87 -10.66 9.62 -10.64
N VAL A 88 -11.40 8.52 -10.72
CA VAL A 88 -10.84 7.17 -10.88
C VAL A 88 -10.54 6.86 -12.34
N LYS A 89 -11.41 7.31 -13.25
CA LYS A 89 -11.25 7.29 -14.71
C LYS A 89 -11.95 8.52 -15.29
N GLN A 90 -11.85 8.74 -16.60
CA GLN A 90 -12.54 9.84 -17.25
C GLN A 90 -14.04 9.81 -16.90
N ASN A 91 -14.54 10.91 -16.34
CA ASN A 91 -15.92 11.09 -15.85
C ASN A 91 -16.38 10.09 -14.77
N GLU A 92 -15.48 9.30 -14.17
CA GLU A 92 -15.81 8.37 -13.09
C GLU A 92 -15.26 8.89 -11.77
N TRP A 93 -16.14 9.47 -10.95
CA TRP A 93 -15.80 9.99 -9.63
C TRP A 93 -16.22 9.03 -8.52
N LYS A 94 -15.36 8.83 -7.52
CA LYS A 94 -15.69 8.07 -6.30
C LYS A 94 -15.44 8.90 -5.06
N LYS A 95 -16.21 8.65 -4.00
CA LYS A 95 -15.89 9.18 -2.67
C LYS A 95 -14.49 8.73 -2.31
N ILE A 96 -13.65 9.64 -1.84
CA ILE A 96 -12.24 9.34 -1.58
C ILE A 96 -12.11 8.22 -0.53
N THR A 97 -13.01 8.18 0.45
CA THR A 97 -13.05 7.15 1.51
C THR A 97 -13.29 5.75 0.97
N SER A 98 -14.03 5.62 -0.14
CA SER A 98 -14.34 4.35 -0.81
C SER A 98 -13.34 3.93 -1.89
N CYS A 99 -12.42 4.82 -2.27
CA CYS A 99 -11.40 4.51 -3.26
C CYS A 99 -10.18 3.92 -2.53
N HIS A 100 -9.84 2.68 -2.86
CA HIS A 100 -8.66 2.02 -2.31
C HIS A 100 -7.54 1.85 -3.34
N TYR A 101 -7.81 2.03 -4.64
CA TYR A 101 -6.84 1.74 -5.69
C TYR A 101 -5.69 2.76 -5.67
N ILE A 102 -4.48 2.32 -5.30
CA ILE A 102 -3.29 3.18 -5.26
C ILE A 102 -3.03 3.78 -6.64
N SER A 103 -3.18 2.99 -7.70
CA SER A 103 -2.97 3.44 -9.08
C SER A 103 -3.89 4.60 -9.49
N ALA A 104 -5.17 4.55 -9.10
CA ALA A 104 -6.12 5.61 -9.39
C ALA A 104 -5.84 6.88 -8.58
N LEU A 105 -5.51 6.72 -7.29
CA LEU A 105 -5.16 7.83 -6.40
C LEU A 105 -3.89 8.53 -6.86
N TYR A 106 -2.85 7.78 -7.19
CA TYR A 106 -1.56 8.31 -7.64
C TYR A 106 -1.70 9.06 -8.98
N ARG A 107 -2.39 8.47 -9.97
CA ARG A 107 -2.69 9.11 -11.24
C ARG A 107 -3.42 10.44 -11.06
N TYR A 108 -4.44 10.48 -10.20
CA TYR A 108 -5.20 11.70 -9.97
C TYR A 108 -4.37 12.78 -9.26
N PHE A 109 -3.54 12.37 -8.30
CA PHE A 109 -2.59 13.27 -7.65
C PHE A 109 -1.61 13.90 -8.66
N GLU A 110 -1.02 13.11 -9.56
CA GLU A 110 -0.14 13.62 -10.62
C GLU A 110 -0.87 14.56 -11.57
N GLN A 111 -2.08 14.18 -11.99
CA GLN A 111 -2.94 15.01 -12.84
C GLN A 111 -3.17 16.39 -12.20
N LEU A 112 -3.52 16.44 -10.92
CA LEU A 112 -3.73 17.69 -10.18
C LEU A 112 -2.46 18.56 -10.12
N ILE A 113 -1.28 17.96 -9.95
CA ILE A 113 -0.02 18.71 -9.97
C ILE A 113 0.21 19.32 -11.35
N ILE A 114 0.05 18.53 -12.41
CA ILE A 114 0.35 18.94 -13.78
C ILE A 114 -0.63 20.03 -14.24
N GLU A 115 -1.93 19.83 -14.04
CA GLU A 115 -2.98 20.76 -14.48
C GLU A 115 -2.94 22.09 -13.74
N HIS A 116 -2.47 22.11 -12.49
CA HIS A 116 -2.47 23.30 -11.64
C HIS A 116 -1.08 23.80 -11.25
N GLU A 117 -0.05 23.42 -12.00
CA GLU A 117 1.36 23.73 -11.72
C GLU A 117 1.59 25.23 -11.48
N GLU A 118 0.99 26.10 -12.28
CA GLU A 118 1.17 27.56 -12.13
C GLU A 118 0.61 28.06 -10.79
N SER A 119 -0.58 27.60 -10.41
CA SER A 119 -1.23 27.98 -9.15
C SER A 119 -0.48 27.43 -7.95
N LEU A 120 -0.02 26.17 -8.04
CA LEU A 120 0.81 25.54 -7.03
C LEU A 120 2.15 26.24 -6.88
N HIS A 121 2.79 26.61 -7.98
CA HIS A 121 4.06 27.32 -7.97
C HIS A 121 3.95 28.67 -7.28
N LYS A 122 2.84 29.40 -7.52
CA LYS A 122 2.57 30.68 -6.86
C LYS A 122 2.41 30.56 -5.34
N GLN A 123 1.79 29.48 -4.85
CA GLN A 123 1.61 29.28 -3.41
C GLN A 123 2.86 28.70 -2.74
N ALA A 124 3.46 27.66 -3.33
CA ALA A 124 4.59 26.94 -2.76
C ALA A 124 5.95 27.60 -3.03
N SER A 125 6.02 28.60 -3.92
CA SER A 125 7.26 29.23 -4.39
C SER A 125 8.28 28.25 -4.99
N MET A 126 7.82 27.08 -5.47
CA MET A 126 8.64 26.05 -6.12
C MET A 126 7.83 25.30 -7.18
N LYS A 127 8.49 24.77 -8.22
CA LYS A 127 7.82 24.00 -9.28
C LYS A 127 7.53 22.58 -8.78
N LEU A 128 6.27 22.29 -8.46
CA LEU A 128 5.88 20.99 -7.90
C LEU A 128 5.91 19.88 -8.95
N SER A 129 5.82 20.18 -10.24
CA SER A 129 6.06 19.20 -11.31
C SER A 129 7.39 18.46 -11.18
N LYS A 130 8.42 19.09 -10.58
CA LYS A 130 9.73 18.47 -10.36
C LYS A 130 9.75 17.40 -9.26
N ILE A 131 8.72 17.36 -8.40
CA ILE A 131 8.63 16.35 -7.35
C ILE A 131 8.08 15.03 -7.87
N ILE A 132 7.41 15.04 -9.03
CA ILE A 132 6.93 13.82 -9.69
C ILE A 132 8.16 13.04 -10.14
N ASN A 133 8.43 11.91 -9.49
CA ASN A 133 9.51 11.01 -9.87
C ASN A 133 8.98 10.02 -10.92
N PRO A 134 9.50 10.02 -12.16
CA PRO A 134 9.06 9.10 -13.21
C PRO A 134 9.19 7.62 -12.83
N ASP A 135 10.14 7.26 -11.96
CA ASP A 135 10.31 5.89 -11.49
C ASP A 135 9.18 5.42 -10.57
N ASN A 136 8.47 6.34 -9.91
CA ASN A 136 7.32 5.99 -9.07
C ASN A 136 6.18 5.36 -9.88
N GLN A 137 6.01 5.74 -11.15
CA GLN A 137 4.98 5.13 -11.99
C GLN A 137 5.24 3.62 -12.16
N ARG A 138 6.50 3.22 -12.34
CA ARG A 138 6.88 1.79 -12.43
C ARG A 138 6.57 1.05 -11.13
N ILE A 139 6.83 1.69 -9.98
CA ILE A 139 6.53 1.14 -8.65
C ILE A 139 5.01 0.98 -8.48
N VAL A 140 4.22 2.00 -8.82
CA VAL A 140 2.76 1.98 -8.74
C VAL A 140 2.17 0.89 -9.64
N ASP A 141 2.69 0.73 -10.86
CA ASP A 141 2.27 -0.33 -11.77
C ASP A 141 2.60 -1.73 -11.26
N HIS A 142 3.71 -1.90 -10.54
CA HIS A 142 4.01 -3.17 -9.87
C HIS A 142 3.06 -3.44 -8.69
N ILE A 143 2.81 -2.45 -7.82
CA ILE A 143 1.87 -2.58 -6.69
C ILE A 143 0.46 -2.91 -7.18
N LYS A 144 0.02 -2.29 -8.28
CA LYS A 144 -1.30 -2.49 -8.90
C LYS A 144 -1.60 -3.97 -9.19
N GLN A 145 -0.58 -4.75 -9.53
CA GLN A 145 -0.70 -6.19 -9.82
C GLN A 145 -1.24 -7.01 -8.63
N TYR A 146 -1.12 -6.46 -7.41
CA TYR A 146 -1.60 -7.05 -6.17
C TYR A 146 -2.81 -6.27 -5.61
N ASP A 147 -2.80 -4.94 -5.74
CA ASP A 147 -3.76 -4.04 -5.09
C ASP A 147 -5.17 -4.05 -5.68
N ASP A 148 -5.30 -4.24 -7.00
CA ASP A 148 -6.61 -4.19 -7.69
C ASP A 148 -7.57 -5.31 -7.23
N LYS A 149 -7.07 -6.37 -6.59
CA LYS A 149 -7.87 -7.44 -5.99
C LYS A 149 -8.40 -7.11 -4.58
N SER A 150 -8.10 -5.93 -4.02
CA SER A 150 -8.55 -5.35 -2.74
C SER A 150 -8.17 -6.12 -1.46
N THR A 151 -8.13 -7.45 -1.50
CA THR A 151 -7.98 -8.33 -0.33
C THR A 151 -6.59 -8.94 -0.20
N TYR A 152 -5.71 -8.76 -1.20
CA TYR A 152 -4.41 -9.43 -1.28
C TYR A 152 -3.60 -9.33 0.03
N PHE A 153 -3.47 -8.14 0.57
CA PHE A 153 -2.67 -7.87 1.77
C PHE A 153 -3.37 -8.23 3.09
N ARG A 154 -4.64 -8.66 3.06
CA ARG A 154 -5.48 -8.80 4.26
C ARG A 154 -5.67 -10.25 4.68
N TYR A 155 -6.01 -11.11 3.73
CA TYR A 155 -6.29 -12.53 3.99
C TYR A 155 -6.09 -13.35 2.72
N SER A 156 -6.02 -14.67 2.90
CA SER A 156 -6.00 -15.61 1.78
C SER A 156 -7.35 -15.58 1.06
N ASP A 157 -7.35 -15.50 -0.26
CA ASP A 157 -8.57 -15.40 -1.06
C ASP A 157 -9.48 -16.63 -0.88
N LEU A 158 -10.60 -16.45 -0.19
CA LEU A 158 -11.58 -17.50 0.10
C LEU A 158 -12.35 -17.96 -1.15
N SER A 159 -12.29 -17.21 -2.25
CA SER A 159 -13.03 -17.50 -3.48
C SER A 159 -12.34 -18.48 -4.43
N ASN A 160 -11.09 -18.85 -4.15
CA ASN A 160 -10.28 -19.76 -4.97
C ASN A 160 -9.98 -21.07 -4.23
N SER A 161 -11.01 -21.86 -3.93
CA SER A 161 -10.88 -23.20 -3.36
C SER A 161 -10.47 -24.27 -4.39
N ASP A 162 -10.44 -23.94 -5.68
CA ASP A 162 -10.09 -24.90 -6.74
C ASP A 162 -8.61 -24.81 -7.13
N SER A 163 -7.86 -25.77 -6.57
CA SER A 163 -6.75 -26.59 -7.11
C SER A 163 -5.94 -26.17 -8.35
N ASN A 164 -5.80 -24.89 -8.70
CA ASN A 164 -4.77 -24.42 -9.62
C ASN A 164 -4.22 -23.08 -9.15
N GLN A 165 -3.00 -23.14 -8.63
CA GLN A 165 -2.09 -22.05 -8.33
C GLN A 165 -2.41 -20.76 -9.10
N ASN A 166 -3.20 -19.87 -8.51
CA ASN A 166 -3.02 -18.45 -8.78
C ASN A 166 -1.63 -18.14 -8.23
N SER A 167 -0.63 -18.04 -9.11
CA SER A 167 0.80 -17.94 -8.76
C SER A 167 1.05 -16.97 -7.61
N ARG A 168 0.39 -15.80 -7.65
CA ARG A 168 0.50 -14.73 -6.64
C ARG A 168 -0.13 -15.03 -5.28
N GLU A 169 -1.18 -15.84 -5.20
CA GLU A 169 -1.79 -16.20 -3.92
C GLU A 169 -0.88 -17.14 -3.15
N SER A 170 -0.26 -18.08 -3.87
CA SER A 170 0.74 -18.99 -3.31
C SER A 170 2.00 -18.27 -2.80
N GLU A 171 2.26 -17.04 -3.25
CA GLU A 171 3.36 -16.20 -2.76
C GLU A 171 3.11 -15.68 -1.33
N LYS A 172 1.85 -15.64 -0.88
CA LYS A 172 1.48 -15.26 0.50
C LYS A 172 1.79 -16.36 1.52
N HIS A 173 1.91 -17.61 1.07
CA HIS A 173 1.97 -18.76 1.95
C HIS A 173 3.43 -19.07 2.33
N TYR A 174 3.75 -18.83 3.60
CA TYR A 174 5.03 -19.22 4.19
C TYR A 174 5.19 -20.75 4.27
N ASN A 175 4.12 -21.45 4.67
CA ASN A 175 4.04 -22.90 4.64
C ASN A 175 3.25 -23.32 3.41
N LYS A 176 3.85 -24.14 2.55
CA LYS A 176 3.22 -24.64 1.32
C LYS A 176 2.96 -26.13 1.45
N LYS A 177 1.73 -26.55 1.18
CA LYS A 177 1.40 -27.98 1.06
C LYS A 177 2.25 -28.60 -0.05
N VAL A 178 2.83 -29.76 0.23
CA VAL A 178 3.53 -30.59 -0.75
C VAL A 178 2.85 -31.95 -0.76
N GLU A 179 2.78 -32.57 -1.93
CA GLU A 179 2.26 -33.93 -2.04
C GLU A 179 3.23 -34.88 -1.36
N VAL A 180 2.70 -35.78 -0.53
CA VAL A 180 3.51 -36.69 0.29
C VAL A 180 4.40 -37.58 -0.58
N GLN A 181 3.88 -38.04 -1.71
CA GLN A 181 4.61 -38.85 -2.68
C GLN A 181 5.86 -38.15 -3.25
N ASP A 182 5.85 -36.82 -3.31
CA ASP A 182 6.94 -36.02 -3.87
C ASP A 182 7.84 -35.43 -2.78
N LEU A 183 7.65 -35.82 -1.51
CA LEU A 183 8.34 -35.21 -0.36
C LEU A 183 9.86 -35.29 -0.50
N GLU A 184 10.38 -36.43 -0.96
CA GLU A 184 11.82 -36.65 -1.17
C GLU A 184 12.40 -35.71 -2.22
N GLU A 185 11.67 -35.47 -3.33
CA GLU A 185 12.07 -34.53 -4.38
C GLU A 185 12.15 -33.09 -3.86
N HIS A 186 11.35 -32.78 -2.84
CA HIS A 186 11.31 -31.45 -2.23
C HIS A 186 12.38 -31.24 -1.15
N ILE A 187 13.15 -32.26 -0.76
CA ILE A 187 14.25 -32.16 0.22
C ILE A 187 15.55 -31.85 -0.53
N PRO A 188 16.00 -30.58 -0.60
CA PRO A 188 17.27 -30.26 -1.23
C PRO A 188 18.43 -30.88 -0.45
N MET A 189 19.28 -31.65 -1.13
CA MET A 189 20.44 -32.33 -0.50
C MET A 189 21.47 -31.34 0.10
N GLU A 190 21.55 -30.13 -0.44
CA GLU A 190 22.59 -29.15 -0.07
C GLU A 190 22.12 -28.08 0.92
N LYS A 191 20.83 -28.02 1.26
CA LYS A 191 20.28 -26.92 2.08
C LYS A 191 19.31 -27.43 3.15
N PRO A 192 19.49 -27.03 4.43
CA PRO A 192 18.52 -27.34 5.47
C PRO A 192 17.13 -26.84 5.09
N SER A 193 16.13 -27.71 5.23
CA SER A 193 14.73 -27.42 4.95
C SER A 193 13.86 -27.87 6.13
N THR A 194 12.77 -27.13 6.38
CA THR A 194 11.84 -27.43 7.46
C THR A 194 10.54 -27.93 6.87
N PHE A 195 10.11 -29.10 7.34
CA PHE A 195 8.85 -29.72 6.97
C PHE A 195 8.02 -29.95 8.23
N PHE A 196 6.73 -29.65 8.12
CA PHE A 196 5.72 -30.13 9.06
C PHE A 196 5.01 -31.31 8.41
N VAL A 197 5.04 -32.47 9.06
CA VAL A 197 4.48 -33.71 8.54
C VAL A 197 3.43 -34.22 9.52
N VAL A 198 2.24 -34.52 9.02
CA VAL A 198 1.21 -35.26 9.73
C VAL A 198 1.32 -36.72 9.31
N VAL A 199 1.35 -37.63 10.28
CA VAL A 199 1.46 -39.07 10.06
C VAL A 199 0.19 -39.78 10.50
N ASN A 200 -0.13 -40.89 9.85
CA ASN A 200 -1.13 -41.83 10.32
C ASN A 200 -0.63 -42.45 11.66
N PRO A 201 -1.43 -42.42 12.74
CA PRO A 201 -1.00 -42.91 14.04
C PRO A 201 -0.84 -44.45 14.10
N GLU A 202 -1.49 -45.19 13.22
CA GLU A 202 -1.45 -46.65 13.18
C GLU A 202 -0.34 -47.18 12.26
N SER A 203 -0.21 -46.64 11.03
CA SER A 203 0.82 -47.09 10.08
C SER A 203 2.16 -46.34 10.22
N GLY A 204 2.16 -45.16 10.83
CA GLY A 204 3.33 -44.27 10.88
C GLY A 204 3.64 -43.56 9.55
N GLU A 205 2.84 -43.80 8.50
CA GLU A 205 3.08 -43.23 7.18
C GLU A 205 2.65 -41.75 7.13
N PRO A 206 3.37 -40.89 6.39
CA PRO A 206 2.95 -39.51 6.18
C PRO A 206 1.62 -39.44 5.42
N ILE A 207 0.71 -38.58 5.87
CA ILE A 207 -0.59 -38.32 5.21
C ILE A 207 -0.73 -36.87 4.74
N GLU A 208 0.06 -35.96 5.31
CA GLU A 208 0.11 -34.56 4.90
C GLU A 208 1.50 -34.00 5.17
N ALA A 209 2.00 -33.16 4.25
CA ALA A 209 3.27 -32.50 4.42
C ALA A 209 3.20 -31.03 3.98
N HIS A 210 3.90 -30.19 4.74
CA HIS A 210 4.02 -28.75 4.47
C HIS A 210 5.49 -28.36 4.51
N LYS A 211 5.97 -27.72 3.46
CA LYS A 211 7.32 -27.15 3.39
C LYS A 211 7.29 -25.69 3.79
N SER A 212 8.07 -25.31 4.79
CA SER A 212 8.31 -23.91 5.10
C SER A 212 9.32 -23.33 4.12
N VAL A 213 9.01 -22.18 3.52
CA VAL A 213 10.01 -21.42 2.75
C VAL A 213 10.95 -20.68 3.71
N LYS A 214 12.15 -20.30 3.28
CA LYS A 214 13.03 -19.47 4.11
C LYS A 214 12.55 -18.02 4.17
N GLU A 215 12.08 -17.51 3.04
CA GLU A 215 11.57 -16.15 2.87
C GLU A 215 10.39 -16.19 1.88
N MET A 216 9.38 -15.37 2.13
CA MET A 216 8.29 -15.18 1.17
C MET A 216 8.80 -14.45 -0.08
N PRO A 217 8.37 -14.82 -1.30
CA PRO A 217 8.87 -14.24 -2.55
C PRO A 217 8.30 -12.84 -2.86
N LEU A 218 8.06 -12.01 -1.84
CA LEU A 218 7.50 -10.66 -1.96
C LEU A 218 8.53 -9.55 -1.72
N ASN A 219 9.82 -9.89 -1.74
CA ASN A 219 10.91 -8.95 -1.43
C ASN A 219 10.90 -7.69 -2.31
N LYS A 220 10.61 -7.85 -3.60
CA LYS A 220 10.51 -6.70 -4.53
C LYS A 220 9.29 -5.83 -4.21
N LEU A 221 8.14 -6.43 -4.00
CA LEU A 221 6.92 -5.72 -3.59
C LEU A 221 7.14 -4.97 -2.27
N ALA A 222 7.86 -5.57 -1.33
CA ALA A 222 8.22 -4.94 -0.06
C ALA A 222 9.09 -3.71 -0.25
N ALA A 223 10.15 -3.80 -1.08
CA ALA A 223 11.01 -2.68 -1.39
C ALA A 223 10.25 -1.54 -2.08
N ASP A 224 9.37 -1.88 -3.02
CA ASP A 224 8.54 -0.93 -3.77
C ASP A 224 7.54 -0.20 -2.86
N LEU A 225 6.85 -0.93 -1.98
CA LEU A 225 5.94 -0.34 -0.98
C LEU A 225 6.68 0.57 -0.01
N LYS A 226 7.84 0.14 0.52
CA LYS A 226 8.64 0.95 1.44
C LYS A 226 9.12 2.24 0.78
N SER A 227 9.72 2.13 -0.41
CA SER A 227 10.23 3.27 -1.19
C SER A 227 9.14 4.29 -1.51
N LEU A 228 7.98 3.82 -2.00
CA LEU A 228 6.87 4.72 -2.31
C LEU A 228 6.29 5.38 -1.06
N THR A 229 6.23 4.67 0.07
CA THR A 229 5.77 5.25 1.35
C THR A 229 6.72 6.33 1.85
N GLU A 230 8.03 6.10 1.82
CA GLU A 230 9.05 7.08 2.21
C GLU A 230 9.00 8.35 1.35
N TYR A 231 8.87 8.16 0.03
CA TYR A 231 8.65 9.25 -0.91
C TYR A 231 7.39 10.05 -0.54
N LEU A 232 6.24 9.39 -0.42
CA LEU A 232 4.97 10.08 -0.13
C LEU A 232 4.94 10.74 1.25
N SER A 233 5.60 10.17 2.25
CA SER A 233 5.79 10.80 3.57
C SER A 233 6.55 12.13 3.44
N SER A 234 7.62 12.15 2.63
CA SER A 234 8.42 13.34 2.38
C SER A 234 7.64 14.39 1.58
N ILE A 235 6.91 13.96 0.55
CA ILE A 235 6.03 14.84 -0.24
C ILE A 235 4.91 15.41 0.61
N HIS A 236 4.30 14.61 1.48
CA HIS A 236 3.25 15.08 2.40
C HIS A 236 3.78 16.17 3.34
N ALA A 237 4.94 15.94 3.96
CA ALA A 237 5.59 16.94 4.80
C ALA A 237 5.86 18.24 4.02
N MET A 238 6.37 18.13 2.79
CA MET A 238 6.59 19.28 1.91
C MET A 238 5.29 20.04 1.61
N PHE A 239 4.20 19.36 1.23
CA PHE A 239 2.90 20.00 0.94
C PHE A 239 2.33 20.71 2.17
N ARG A 240 2.46 20.10 3.34
CA ARG A 240 2.04 20.71 4.62
C ARG A 240 2.83 21.98 4.92
N MET A 241 4.15 21.95 4.75
CA MET A 241 5.00 23.12 4.94
C MET A 241 4.73 24.22 3.92
N ALA A 242 4.60 23.87 2.64
CA ALA A 242 4.50 24.83 1.54
C ALA A 242 3.09 25.42 1.37
N LEU A 243 2.04 24.65 1.67
CA LEU A 243 0.66 25.06 1.41
C LEU A 243 -0.17 25.22 2.68
N CYS A 244 0.20 24.59 3.80
CA CYS A 244 -0.64 24.50 5.00
C CYS A 244 -0.08 25.21 6.23
N ASP A 245 0.94 26.06 6.06
CA ASP A 245 1.58 26.82 7.15
C ASP A 245 2.11 25.93 8.29
N GLY A 246 2.50 24.70 7.95
CA GLY A 246 3.22 23.79 8.84
C GLY A 246 2.85 22.32 8.73
N TYR A 247 3.83 21.51 9.15
CA TYR A 247 3.72 20.09 9.46
C TYR A 247 3.59 19.88 10.97
#